data_AF-A0A0S8DL94-F1
#
_entry.id   AF-A0A0S8DL94-F1
#
_cell.length_a   1.000
_cell.length_b   1.000
_cell.length_c   1.000
_cell.angle_alpha   90.00
_cell.angle_beta   90.00
_cell.angle_gamma   90.00
#
_symmetry.space_group_name_H-M   'P 1'
#
loop_
_entity.id
_entity.type
_entity.pdbx_description
1 polymer ?
#
loop_
_entity_poly.entity_id
_entity_poly.type
_entity_poly.pdbx_seq_one_letter_code
_entity_poly.pdbx_strand_id
1 'polypeptide(L)'
;MKTAKYKSIVRKTITWEESSGFLQFLSSVPDRVRTFNQSFEFCIENLSPLPLDIDGDTEIPLQVGFVLKRNNLLLPELQYCLYSVLKEKMLYGYIGLYRNGSLTTLKELKPIRDFHKGEAVLHGWLTQLVRASCEKITL
;
A
#
# COMPACT_ATOMS: atom_id res chain seq x y z
N MET A 1 -2.30 61.41 6.63
CA MET A 1 -3.11 60.22 6.28
C MET A 1 -2.18 59.00 6.23
N LYS A 2 -2.35 58.03 7.13
CA LYS A 2 -1.56 56.78 7.15
C LYS A 2 -2.36 55.69 6.43
N THR A 3 -1.85 55.21 5.31
CA THR A 3 -2.43 54.08 4.56
C THR A 3 -2.08 52.77 5.25
N ALA A 4 -3.08 52.12 5.86
CA ALA A 4 -2.94 50.79 6.40
C ALA A 4 -2.89 49.76 5.26
N LYS A 5 -1.72 49.15 5.05
CA LYS A 5 -1.57 47.98 4.16
C LYS A 5 -2.24 46.78 4.82
N TYR A 6 -3.45 46.43 4.37
CA TYR A 6 -4.04 45.13 4.64
C TYR A 6 -3.22 44.04 3.93
N LYS A 7 -2.35 43.35 4.67
CA LYS A 7 -1.77 42.08 4.23
C LYS A 7 -2.87 41.02 4.32
N SER A 8 -3.40 40.59 3.18
CA SER A 8 -4.24 39.40 3.11
C SER A 8 -3.38 38.18 3.49
N ILE A 9 -3.56 37.68 4.71
CA ILE A 9 -2.98 36.40 5.11
C ILE A 9 -3.83 35.33 4.43
N VAL A 10 -3.38 34.84 3.28
CA VAL A 10 -3.93 33.62 2.68
C VAL A 10 -3.54 32.48 3.63
N ARG A 11 -4.45 32.12 4.55
CA ARG A 11 -4.28 30.92 5.37
C ARG A 11 -4.40 29.72 4.43
N LYS A 12 -3.25 29.15 4.05
CA LYS A 12 -3.22 27.88 3.32
C LYS A 12 -3.80 26.82 4.26
N THR A 13 -5.00 26.33 3.98
CA THR A 13 -5.58 25.18 4.68
C THR A 13 -4.76 23.97 4.29
N ILE A 14 -4.00 23.40 5.24
CA ILE A 14 -3.23 22.17 5.06
C ILE A 14 -4.19 21.00 5.27
N THR A 15 -4.26 20.06 4.33
CA THR A 15 -5.13 18.89 4.48
C THR A 15 -4.52 17.85 5.44
N TRP A 16 -5.31 16.87 5.86
CA TRP A 16 -4.80 15.80 6.72
C TRP A 16 -3.74 14.96 5.98
N GLU A 17 -3.95 14.70 4.69
CA GLU A 17 -3.05 13.93 3.83
C GLU A 17 -1.67 14.59 3.72
N GLU A 18 -1.65 15.93 3.61
CA GLU A 18 -0.43 16.74 3.55
C GLU A 18 0.31 16.81 4.90
N SER A 19 -0.43 16.90 6.01
CA SER A 19 0.16 17.02 7.36
C SER A 19 0.54 15.70 8.01
N SER A 20 -0.05 14.58 7.59
CA SER A 20 0.14 13.26 8.19
C SER A 20 1.35 12.49 7.68
N GLY A 21 1.97 12.94 6.58
CA GLY A 21 3.01 12.20 5.86
C GLY A 21 2.47 11.08 4.97
N PHE A 22 1.15 10.96 4.81
CA PHE A 22 0.50 9.88 4.04
C PHE A 22 0.94 9.86 2.57
N LEU A 23 0.86 11.00 1.88
CA LEU A 23 1.24 11.07 0.46
C LEU A 23 2.73 10.77 0.27
N GLN A 24 3.58 11.33 1.14
CA GLN A 24 5.02 11.05 1.12
C GLN A 24 5.29 9.56 1.31
N PHE A 25 4.59 8.90 2.24
CA PHE A 25 4.69 7.47 2.44
C PHE A 25 4.29 6.70 1.17
N LEU A 26 3.12 6.96 0.57
CA LEU A 26 2.67 6.28 -0.65
C LEU A 26 3.66 6.46 -1.81
N SER A 27 4.14 7.69 -2.02
CA SER A 27 5.14 7.98 -3.07
C SER A 27 6.47 7.26 -2.83
N SER A 28 6.82 6.93 -1.59
CA SER A 28 8.05 6.20 -1.27
C SER A 28 7.96 4.68 -1.54
N VAL A 29 6.75 4.11 -1.58
CA VAL A 29 6.53 2.65 -1.68
C VAL A 29 7.31 2.01 -2.84
N PRO A 30 7.27 2.53 -4.08
CA PRO A 30 8.00 1.92 -5.19
C PRO A 30 9.52 1.82 -4.95
N ASP A 31 10.13 2.86 -4.38
CA ASP A 31 11.57 2.88 -4.09
C ASP A 31 11.93 1.94 -2.94
N ARG A 32 11.06 1.84 -1.93
CA ARG A 32 11.23 0.89 -0.83
C ARG A 32 11.13 -0.56 -1.30
N VAL A 33 10.18 -0.87 -2.18
CA VAL A 33 10.05 -2.20 -2.80
C VAL A 33 11.28 -2.53 -3.63
N ARG A 34 11.77 -1.57 -4.43
CA ARG A 34 13.01 -1.72 -5.22
C ARG A 34 14.20 -2.07 -4.32
N THR A 35 14.39 -1.32 -3.23
CA THR A 35 15.47 -1.55 -2.26
C THR A 35 15.36 -2.92 -1.60
N PHE A 36 14.13 -3.34 -1.25
CA PHE A 36 13.88 -4.66 -0.68
C PHE A 36 14.20 -5.78 -1.67
N ASN A 37 13.80 -5.65 -2.93
CA ASN A 37 14.15 -6.61 -3.98
C ASN A 37 15.67 -6.68 -4.23
N GLN A 38 16.40 -5.57 -4.20
CA GLN A 38 17.85 -5.58 -4.40
C GLN A 38 18.59 -6.39 -3.32
N SER A 39 18.03 -6.46 -2.12
CA SER A 39 18.65 -7.17 -1.00
C SER A 39 18.42 -8.69 -1.07
N PHE A 40 17.35 -9.14 -1.73
CA PHE A 40 16.87 -10.52 -1.60
C PHE A 40 16.30 -11.17 -2.88
N GLU A 41 16.24 -10.44 -3.99
CA GLU A 41 15.77 -10.89 -5.31
C GLU A 41 14.36 -11.51 -5.31
N PHE A 42 13.44 -11.00 -4.49
CA PHE A 42 12.10 -11.58 -4.33
C PHE A 42 11.08 -11.25 -5.44
N CYS A 43 11.48 -10.50 -6.47
CA CYS A 43 10.65 -10.16 -7.63
C CYS A 43 9.25 -9.61 -7.25
N ILE A 44 9.21 -8.63 -6.34
CA ILE A 44 7.99 -7.93 -5.97
C ILE A 44 7.79 -6.72 -6.87
N GLU A 45 6.61 -6.58 -7.47
CA GLU A 45 6.30 -5.54 -8.45
C GLU A 45 4.98 -4.86 -8.12
N ASN A 46 4.79 -3.61 -8.57
CA ASN A 46 3.46 -3.00 -8.50
C ASN A 46 2.52 -3.70 -9.48
N LEU A 47 1.34 -4.08 -8.98
CA LEU A 47 0.29 -4.61 -9.84
C LEU A 47 -0.38 -3.45 -10.58
N SER A 48 -0.32 -3.49 -11.90
CA SER A 48 -1.05 -2.58 -12.79
C SER A 48 -1.61 -3.39 -13.96
N PRO A 49 -2.91 -3.31 -14.26
CA PRO A 49 -3.94 -2.50 -13.60
C PRO A 49 -4.29 -2.97 -12.17
N LEU A 50 -4.95 -2.11 -11.41
CA LEU A 50 -5.53 -2.45 -10.10
C LEU A 50 -6.59 -3.57 -10.24
N PRO A 51 -6.86 -4.34 -9.17
CA PRO A 51 -7.91 -5.36 -9.19
C PRO A 51 -9.30 -4.72 -9.44
N LEU A 52 -10.16 -5.48 -10.11
CA LEU A 52 -11.56 -5.12 -10.40
C LEU A 52 -12.44 -5.25 -9.15
N ASP A 53 -12.15 -6.24 -8.31
CA ASP A 53 -12.83 -6.50 -7.04
C ASP A 53 -11.87 -7.08 -6.01
N ILE A 54 -12.23 -6.91 -4.73
CA ILE A 54 -11.57 -7.56 -3.60
C ILE A 54 -12.63 -8.27 -2.77
N ASP A 55 -12.50 -9.58 -2.62
CA ASP A 55 -13.48 -10.46 -1.97
C ASP A 55 -14.91 -10.33 -2.55
N GLY A 56 -15.03 -10.03 -3.85
CA GLY A 56 -16.31 -9.80 -4.53
C GLY A 56 -16.89 -8.40 -4.34
N ASP A 57 -16.18 -7.49 -3.66
CA ASP A 57 -16.56 -6.09 -3.48
C ASP A 57 -15.80 -5.18 -4.46
N THR A 58 -16.54 -4.48 -5.32
CA THR A 58 -16.01 -3.56 -6.35
C THR A 58 -15.69 -2.17 -5.82
N GLU A 59 -16.11 -1.82 -4.60
CA GLU A 59 -15.87 -0.51 -3.99
C GLU A 59 -14.54 -0.47 -3.23
N ILE A 60 -14.05 -1.60 -2.71
CA ILE A 60 -12.76 -1.67 -2.00
C ILE A 60 -11.59 -1.23 -2.89
N PRO A 61 -11.47 -1.65 -4.17
CA PRO A 61 -10.43 -1.16 -5.08
C PRO A 61 -10.28 0.36 -5.13
N LEU A 62 -11.37 1.12 -4.98
CA LEU A 62 -11.35 2.59 -5.01
C LEU A 62 -10.63 3.21 -3.82
N GLN A 63 -10.48 2.46 -2.73
CA GLN A 63 -9.81 2.87 -1.49
C GLN A 63 -8.39 2.31 -1.39
N VAL A 64 -7.92 1.62 -2.43
CA VAL A 64 -6.60 0.98 -2.42
C VAL A 64 -5.50 2.02 -2.58
N GLY A 65 -4.55 2.01 -1.64
CA GLY A 65 -3.35 2.85 -1.73
C GLY A 65 -2.31 2.30 -2.72
N PHE A 66 -2.07 0.99 -2.68
CA PHE A 66 -1.20 0.27 -3.60
C PHE A 66 -1.49 -1.23 -3.59
N VAL A 67 -1.07 -1.92 -4.65
CA VAL A 67 -1.04 -3.38 -4.74
C VAL A 67 0.32 -3.81 -5.25
N LEU A 68 0.95 -4.74 -4.54
CA LEU A 68 2.25 -5.31 -4.84
C LEU A 68 2.06 -6.81 -5.07
N LYS A 69 2.51 -7.31 -6.22
CA LYS A 69 2.49 -8.72 -6.57
C LYS A 69 3.87 -9.32 -6.40
N ARG A 70 3.95 -10.50 -5.80
CA ARG A 70 5.19 -11.29 -5.80
C ARG A 70 5.16 -12.27 -6.97
N ASN A 71 6.12 -12.17 -7.87
CA ASN A 71 6.33 -13.15 -8.94
C ASN A 71 7.14 -14.34 -8.41
N ASN A 72 6.45 -15.39 -7.96
CA ASN A 72 7.10 -16.65 -7.60
C ASN A 72 7.22 -17.55 -8.82
N LEU A 73 8.42 -17.66 -9.39
CA LEU A 73 8.70 -18.52 -10.56
C LEU A 73 8.40 -20.01 -10.30
N LEU A 74 8.42 -20.45 -9.05
CA LEU A 74 8.12 -21.83 -8.67
C LEU A 74 6.61 -22.11 -8.56
N LEU A 75 5.78 -21.06 -8.47
CA LEU A 75 4.33 -21.15 -8.30
C LEU A 75 3.62 -20.06 -9.14
N PRO A 76 3.74 -20.10 -10.48
CA PRO A 76 3.20 -19.05 -11.35
C PRO A 76 1.67 -18.92 -11.27
N GLU A 77 0.99 -20.01 -10.92
CA GLU A 77 -0.46 -20.08 -10.72
C GLU A 77 -0.95 -19.37 -9.44
N LEU A 78 -0.06 -19.17 -8.46
CA LEU A 78 -0.39 -18.55 -7.17
C LEU A 78 0.26 -17.17 -7.07
N GLN A 79 -0.49 -16.17 -7.51
CA GLN A 79 -0.05 -14.78 -7.50
C GLN A 79 -0.38 -14.13 -6.15
N TYR A 80 0.53 -14.29 -5.20
CA TYR A 80 0.42 -13.63 -3.90
C TYR A 80 0.58 -12.12 -4.04
N CYS A 81 -0.30 -11.37 -3.40
CA CYS A 81 -0.31 -9.93 -3.39
C CYS A 81 -0.30 -9.38 -1.96
N LEU A 82 0.41 -8.27 -1.78
CA LEU A 82 0.24 -7.35 -0.67
C LEU A 82 -0.56 -6.16 -1.20
N TYR A 83 -1.71 -5.86 -0.61
CA TYR A 83 -2.46 -4.65 -0.94
C TYR A 83 -2.78 -3.85 0.31
N SER A 84 -3.02 -2.57 0.12
CA SER A 84 -3.34 -1.66 1.21
C SER A 84 -4.65 -0.94 0.97
N VAL A 85 -5.49 -0.78 1.99
CA VAL A 85 -6.77 -0.06 1.91
C VAL A 85 -6.78 1.08 2.92
N LEU A 86 -7.08 2.29 2.45
CA LEU A 86 -7.22 3.47 3.30
C LEU A 86 -8.63 3.49 3.90
N LYS A 87 -8.74 3.41 5.23
CA LYS A 87 -10.01 3.54 5.96
C LYS A 87 -9.79 4.42 7.18
N GLU A 88 -10.64 5.44 7.36
CA GLU A 88 -10.63 6.29 8.55
C GLU A 88 -9.23 6.83 8.91
N LYS A 89 -8.49 7.32 7.91
CA LYS A 89 -7.14 7.88 8.09
C LYS A 89 -6.07 6.87 8.53
N MET A 90 -6.36 5.58 8.42
CA MET A 90 -5.43 4.48 8.66
C MET A 90 -5.27 3.66 7.39
N LEU A 91 -4.05 3.20 7.13
CA LEU A 91 -3.77 2.32 6.01
C LEU A 91 -3.66 0.88 6.51
N TYR A 92 -4.66 0.08 6.16
CA TYR A 92 -4.69 -1.35 6.47
C TYR A 92 -3.92 -2.11 5.40
N GLY A 93 -3.12 -3.09 5.80
CA GLY A 93 -2.37 -3.95 4.90
C GLY A 93 -2.93 -5.35 4.92
N TYR A 94 -2.88 -6.04 3.78
CA TYR A 94 -3.44 -7.37 3.63
C TYR A 94 -2.58 -8.21 2.69
N ILE A 95 -2.57 -9.52 2.92
CA ILE A 95 -2.07 -10.50 1.96
C ILE A 95 -3.27 -11.18 1.32
N GLY A 96 -3.23 -11.32 0.00
CA GLY A 96 -4.24 -12.05 -0.75
C GLY A 96 -3.67 -12.78 -1.96
N LEU A 97 -4.55 -13.47 -2.67
CA LEU A 97 -4.28 -14.09 -3.96
C LEU A 97 -4.98 -13.31 -5.07
N TYR A 98 -4.24 -12.98 -6.11
CA TYR A 98 -4.78 -12.33 -7.29
C TYR A 98 -5.03 -13.35 -8.40
N ARG A 99 -6.24 -13.33 -8.96
CA ARG A 99 -6.63 -14.22 -10.06
C ARG A 99 -7.65 -13.52 -10.95
N ASN A 100 -7.34 -13.43 -12.25
CA ASN A 100 -8.26 -12.93 -13.28
C ASN A 100 -8.88 -11.56 -12.98
N GLY A 101 -8.14 -10.64 -12.36
CA GLY A 101 -8.66 -9.32 -12.00
C GLY A 101 -9.23 -9.23 -10.59
N SER A 102 -9.51 -10.35 -9.93
CA SER A 102 -10.07 -10.39 -8.58
C SER A 102 -8.99 -10.69 -7.55
N LEU A 103 -9.12 -10.12 -6.34
CA LEU A 103 -8.23 -10.39 -5.23
C LEU A 103 -9.01 -11.05 -4.08
N THR A 104 -8.52 -12.19 -3.59
CA THR A 104 -9.09 -12.85 -2.40
C THR A 104 -8.18 -12.68 -1.20
N THR A 105 -8.71 -12.13 -0.12
CA THR A 105 -7.98 -11.87 1.11
C THR A 105 -7.68 -13.16 1.86
N LEU A 106 -6.42 -13.35 2.23
CA LEU A 106 -5.98 -14.47 3.06
C LEU A 106 -5.70 -14.04 4.50
N LYS A 107 -5.15 -12.83 4.67
CA LYS A 107 -4.63 -12.39 5.97
C LYS A 107 -4.60 -10.88 6.09
N GLU A 108 -5.08 -10.36 7.21
CA GLU A 108 -4.88 -8.97 7.62
C GLU A 108 -3.50 -8.78 8.29
N LEU A 109 -2.88 -7.63 8.00
CA LEU A 109 -1.60 -7.22 8.56
C LEU A 109 -1.79 -6.01 9.50
N LYS A 110 -0.76 -5.75 10.30
CA LYS A 110 -0.77 -4.61 11.23
C LYS A 110 -0.97 -3.29 10.47
N PRO A 111 -1.98 -2.47 10.80
CA PRO A 111 -2.24 -1.21 10.10
C PRO A 111 -1.20 -0.13 10.40
N ILE A 112 -1.06 0.83 9.49
CA ILE A 112 -0.26 2.05 9.65
C ILE A 112 -1.19 3.18 10.10
N ARG A 113 -0.90 3.71 11.30
CA ARG A 113 -1.59 4.88 11.88
C ARG A 113 -0.73 6.15 11.87
N ASP A 114 0.59 5.96 11.87
CA ASP A 114 1.60 7.02 11.87
C ASP A 114 2.50 6.78 10.66
N PHE A 115 2.32 7.59 9.60
CA PHE A 115 3.02 7.40 8.33
C PHE A 115 4.51 7.75 8.41
N HIS A 116 4.95 8.51 9.43
CA HIS A 116 6.37 8.72 9.68
C HIS A 116 7.09 7.42 10.10
N LYS A 117 6.33 6.43 10.59
CA LYS A 117 6.82 5.08 10.92
C LYS A 117 6.37 4.03 9.90
N GLY A 118 5.76 4.47 8.79
CA GLY A 118 5.17 3.58 7.78
C GLY A 118 6.20 2.65 7.14
N GLU A 119 7.45 3.09 6.99
CA GLU A 119 8.50 2.31 6.34
C GLU A 119 8.84 1.02 7.08
N ALA A 120 8.95 1.07 8.40
CA ALA A 120 9.22 -0.12 9.21
C ALA A 120 8.06 -1.12 9.14
N VAL A 121 6.82 -0.61 9.09
CA VAL A 121 5.63 -1.45 8.93
C VAL A 121 5.58 -2.07 7.53
N LEU A 122 5.86 -1.29 6.48
CA LEU A 122 5.93 -1.76 5.10
C LEU A 122 6.98 -2.86 4.94
N HIS A 123 8.17 -2.70 5.51
CA HIS A 123 9.19 -3.76 5.50
C HIS A 123 8.67 -5.06 6.14
N GLY A 124 7.94 -4.94 7.26
CA GLY A 124 7.26 -6.06 7.88
C GLY A 124 6.21 -6.71 6.96
N TRP A 125 5.42 -5.91 6.25
CA TRP A 125 4.44 -6.40 5.28
C TRP A 125 5.09 -7.12 4.10
N LEU A 126 6.18 -6.59 3.53
CA LEU A 126 6.92 -7.23 2.45
C LEU A 126 7.50 -8.58 2.90
N THR A 127 8.03 -8.65 4.11
CA THR A 127 8.51 -9.91 4.71
C THR A 127 7.37 -10.92 4.85
N GLN A 128 6.18 -10.48 5.25
CA GLN A 128 5.00 -11.35 5.36
C GLN A 128 4.50 -11.83 4.00
N LEU A 129 4.53 -10.98 2.96
CA LEU A 129 4.23 -11.39 1.58
C LEU A 129 5.17 -12.49 1.11
N VAL A 130 6.47 -12.31 1.36
CA VAL A 130 7.49 -13.30 1.00
C VAL A 130 7.21 -14.61 1.73
N ARG A 131 6.96 -14.54 3.03
CA ARG A 131 6.64 -15.70 3.85
C ARG A 131 5.39 -16.44 3.34
N ALA A 132 4.31 -15.72 3.06
CA ALA A 132 3.04 -16.31 2.63
C ALA A 132 3.18 -17.12 1.34
N SER A 133 3.95 -16.61 0.37
CA SER A 133 4.16 -17.33 -0.89
C SER A 133 5.13 -18.51 -0.76
N CYS A 134 6.02 -18.51 0.23
CA CYS A 134 6.91 -19.64 0.51
C CYS A 134 6.17 -20.75 1.28
N GLU A 135 5.36 -20.37 2.27
CA GLU A 135 4.54 -21.29 3.07
C GLU A 135 3.32 -21.80 2.31
N LYS A 136 3.00 -21.21 1.14
CA LYS A 136 1.85 -21.55 0.31
C LYS A 136 0.53 -21.44 1.09
N ILE A 137 0.37 -20.36 1.84
CA ILE A 137 -0.85 -20.12 2.60
C ILE A 137 -2.04 -20.08 1.63
N THR A 138 -3.04 -20.89 1.89
CA THR A 138 -4.33 -20.92 1.18
C THR A 138 -5.46 -20.69 2.19
N LEU A 139 -6.67 -20.42 1.67
CA LEU A 139 -7.91 -20.52 2.46
C LEU A 139 -8.13 -21.96 2.95
#